data_AF-H8KA87-F1
#
_entry.id   AF-H8KA87-F1
#
_cell.length_a   1.000
_cell.length_b   1.000
_cell.length_c   1.000
_cell.angle_alpha   90.00
_cell.angle_beta   90.00
_cell.angle_gamma   90.00
#
_symmetry.space_group_name_H-M   'P 1'
#
loop_
_entity.id
_entity.type
_entity.pdbx_description
1 polymer ?
#
loop_
_entity_poly.entity_id
_entity_poly.type
_entity_poly.pdbx_seq_one_letter_code
_entity_poly.pdbx_strand_id
1 'polypeptide(L)'
;MNKKSLPLMALRDMVVFPGVIAPIFVGRQKSLQALSHTTISEEDNSKYILVTLQKKFDQENPSTHELYKTAILAKIIQIVKLPNNTAKILIEAVARVKLSNIKGEEAFEANYEIIPDEEIFDVNNMRSLVDNAVQLFSKYAINDKKVNAEIIETINKEISNSTNFINIINILASHLITSLEAKQNLLEETSPFKRITTVISMLTSNIVNSETEQALQQRVRKQIEKTQRDYYLHEQMKAIQKELDEDKSELADIEKKIKSLKLSKEAKEKAEAELKKLRTMNQMSAESGVTRNYLETLLSLPWGKYDNSKIDINQAEKILNRDHFGLEKVKERIIEYLAVLQRSSKIRGPILCLIGPPGVGKTSLVKSIAEGMGRKYTKIALGGVRDEAEIRGHRKLTLDQCPVKF
;
A
#
# COMPACT_ATOMS: atom_id res chain seq x y z
N MET A 1 24.61 2.64 66.13
CA MET A 1 24.08 1.68 65.14
C MET A 1 22.68 1.24 65.55
N ASN A 2 21.64 2.02 65.18
CA ASN A 2 20.26 1.62 65.45
C ASN A 2 19.75 0.78 64.29
N LYS A 3 19.76 -0.56 64.45
CA LYS A 3 19.10 -1.48 63.53
C LYS A 3 17.59 -1.24 63.61
N LYS A 4 17.02 -0.58 62.60
CA LYS A 4 15.57 -0.38 62.47
C LYS A 4 15.03 -1.48 61.54
N SER A 5 13.98 -2.18 61.97
CA SER A 5 13.22 -3.10 61.13
C SER A 5 12.14 -2.31 60.39
N LEU A 6 11.98 -2.55 59.10
CA LEU A 6 10.92 -1.95 58.29
C LEU A 6 10.27 -3.01 57.39
N PRO A 7 8.99 -2.80 56.99
CA PRO A 7 8.35 -3.62 55.97
C PRO A 7 9.13 -3.58 54.66
N LEU A 8 9.22 -4.75 54.01
CA LEU A 8 9.94 -4.97 52.77
C LEU A 8 8.97 -5.37 51.65
N MET A 9 9.07 -4.68 50.52
CA MET A 9 8.33 -4.99 49.31
C MET A 9 9.29 -5.55 48.25
N ALA A 10 8.96 -6.74 47.74
CA ALA A 10 9.64 -7.34 46.61
C ALA A 10 9.01 -6.84 45.30
N LEU A 11 9.80 -6.15 44.49
CA LEU A 11 9.45 -5.72 43.13
C LEU A 11 9.83 -6.80 42.13
N ARG A 12 9.02 -6.90 41.07
CA ARG A 12 9.19 -7.89 40.01
C ARG A 12 9.89 -7.32 38.79
N ASP A 13 9.52 -6.11 38.38
CA ASP A 13 9.71 -5.60 37.04
C ASP A 13 10.44 -4.25 36.99
N MET A 14 10.93 -3.74 38.13
CA MET A 14 11.63 -2.47 38.17
C MET A 14 12.67 -2.38 39.30
N VAL A 15 13.72 -1.59 39.04
CA VAL A 15 14.72 -1.14 40.01
C VAL A 15 14.54 0.37 40.16
N VAL A 16 14.51 0.85 41.40
CA VAL A 16 14.36 2.28 41.72
C VAL A 16 15.70 2.83 42.18
N PHE A 17 16.02 4.08 41.82
CA PHE A 17 17.26 4.74 42.21
C PHE A 17 16.98 5.92 43.17
N PRO A 18 17.87 6.24 44.10
CA PRO A 18 17.69 7.37 45.02
C PRO A 18 17.47 8.70 44.28
N GLY A 19 16.58 9.54 44.83
CA GLY A 19 16.17 10.82 44.25
C GLY A 19 15.05 10.70 43.20
N VAL A 20 14.67 9.49 42.80
CA VAL A 20 13.63 9.26 41.79
C VAL A 20 12.28 8.96 42.45
N ILE A 21 11.23 9.59 41.93
CA ILE A 21 9.84 9.30 42.29
C ILE A 21 9.28 8.27 41.30
N ALA A 22 8.78 7.15 41.81
CA ALA A 22 8.29 6.06 40.98
C ALA A 22 6.91 5.53 41.45
N PRO A 23 5.96 5.30 40.52
CA PRO A 23 4.72 4.61 40.83
C PRO A 23 4.95 3.10 40.87
N ILE A 24 4.49 2.44 41.93
CA ILE A 24 4.51 0.97 42.08
C ILE A 24 3.07 0.47 42.14
N PHE A 25 2.77 -0.55 41.34
CA PHE A 25 1.49 -1.26 41.38
C PHE A 25 1.61 -2.48 42.29
N VAL A 26 0.73 -2.53 43.29
CA VAL A 26 0.73 -3.55 44.33
C VAL A 26 -0.55 -4.37 44.20
N GLY A 27 -0.40 -5.65 43.85
CA GLY A 27 -1.51 -6.59 43.75
C GLY A 27 -1.37 -7.87 44.56
N ARG A 28 -0.16 -8.20 45.05
CA ARG A 28 0.07 -9.39 45.88
C ARG A 28 -0.45 -9.14 47.30
N GLN A 29 -1.16 -10.12 47.86
CA GLN A 29 -1.69 -10.03 49.23
C GLN A 29 -0.60 -9.70 50.25
N LYS A 30 0.59 -10.33 50.13
CA LYS A 30 1.74 -10.06 51.01
C LYS A 30 2.21 -8.60 50.98
N SER A 31 2.25 -8.02 49.78
CA SER A 31 2.66 -6.63 49.58
C SER A 31 1.58 -5.65 50.03
N LEU A 32 0.30 -5.99 49.89
CA LEU A 32 -0.82 -5.21 50.44
C LEU A 32 -0.83 -5.26 51.98
N GLN A 33 -0.50 -6.41 52.57
CA GLN A 33 -0.36 -6.55 54.03
C GLN A 33 0.83 -5.74 54.55
N ALA A 34 1.98 -5.78 53.87
CA ALA A 34 3.13 -4.92 54.20
C ALA A 34 2.74 -3.43 54.21
N LEU A 35 1.90 -3.00 53.27
CA LEU A 35 1.34 -1.63 53.26
C LEU A 35 0.37 -1.39 54.43
N SER A 36 -0.51 -2.33 54.79
CA SER A 36 -1.37 -2.17 55.96
C SER A 36 -0.59 -2.08 57.27
N HIS A 37 0.52 -2.83 57.42
CA HIS A 37 1.41 -2.72 58.57
C HIS A 37 2.12 -1.36 58.67
N THR A 38 2.40 -0.70 57.55
CA THR A 38 2.84 0.70 57.58
C THR A 38 1.72 1.67 58.01
N THR A 39 0.45 1.32 57.78
CA THR A 39 -0.69 2.25 57.95
C THR A 39 -1.12 2.44 59.41
N ILE A 40 -0.76 1.55 60.34
CA ILE A 40 -1.36 1.49 61.70
C ILE A 40 -0.73 2.45 62.75
N SER A 41 0.43 3.08 62.51
CA SER A 41 0.94 4.14 63.40
C SER A 41 0.46 5.52 62.93
N GLU A 42 -0.42 6.16 63.71
CA GLU A 42 -1.19 7.37 63.38
C GLU A 42 -0.45 8.71 63.61
N GLU A 43 0.85 8.74 63.92
CA GLU A 43 1.47 9.99 64.40
C GLU A 43 2.50 10.68 63.47
N ASP A 44 2.86 10.14 62.30
CA ASP A 44 3.76 10.85 61.37
C ASP A 44 3.46 10.60 59.88
N ASN A 45 3.23 11.69 59.13
CA ASN A 45 2.92 11.73 57.69
C ASN A 45 4.10 11.37 56.76
N SER A 46 5.06 10.56 57.21
CA SER A 46 6.15 10.04 56.38
C SER A 46 6.45 8.58 56.74
N LYS A 47 5.82 7.66 56.02
CA LYS A 47 6.02 6.22 56.20
C LYS A 47 7.11 5.73 55.26
N TYR A 48 8.12 5.09 55.84
CA TYR A 48 9.22 4.50 55.11
C TYR A 48 8.96 3.02 54.84
N ILE A 49 9.39 2.55 53.68
CA ILE A 49 9.30 1.16 53.25
C ILE A 49 10.62 0.76 52.60
N LEU A 50 10.98 -0.51 52.71
CA LEU A 50 12.12 -1.09 52.00
C LEU A 50 11.64 -1.70 50.70
N VAL A 51 12.40 -1.50 49.63
CA VAL A 51 12.02 -1.95 48.29
C VAL A 51 13.21 -2.67 47.66
N THR A 52 13.03 -3.93 47.29
CA THR A 52 14.10 -4.75 46.68
C THR A 52 13.59 -5.48 45.45
N LEU A 53 14.49 -5.78 44.51
CA LEU A 53 14.17 -6.59 43.34
C LEU A 53 14.18 -8.09 43.71
N GLN A 54 13.31 -8.89 43.09
CA GLN A 54 13.41 -10.35 43.11
C GLN A 54 14.34 -10.86 41.98
N LYS A 55 15.16 -11.87 42.26
CA LYS A 55 16.13 -12.43 41.29
C LYS A 55 15.47 -13.13 40.11
N LYS A 56 14.33 -13.79 40.33
CA LYS A 56 13.60 -14.54 39.28
C LYS A 56 12.31 -13.83 38.94
N PHE A 57 12.14 -13.43 37.69
CA PHE A 57 10.96 -12.70 37.24
C PHE A 57 9.67 -13.55 37.30
N ASP A 58 9.74 -14.85 37.07
CA ASP A 58 8.55 -15.70 36.86
C ASP A 58 7.86 -16.16 38.15
N GLN A 59 8.45 -15.86 39.31
CA GLN A 59 7.94 -16.33 40.58
C GLN A 59 6.99 -15.31 41.21
N GLU A 60 5.76 -15.75 41.51
CA GLU A 60 4.75 -14.92 42.16
C GLU A 60 5.02 -14.69 43.65
N ASN A 61 5.58 -15.70 44.33
CA ASN A 61 5.90 -15.63 45.75
C ASN A 61 7.40 -15.92 45.93
N PRO A 62 8.28 -14.90 45.84
CA PRO A 62 9.71 -15.10 46.03
C PRO A 62 10.00 -15.50 47.48
N SER A 63 10.93 -16.43 47.68
CA SER A 63 11.48 -16.72 49.01
C SER A 63 12.49 -15.65 49.45
N THR A 64 12.82 -15.59 50.74
CA THR A 64 13.76 -14.59 51.29
C THR A 64 15.16 -14.67 50.66
N HIS A 65 15.59 -15.84 50.17
CA HIS A 65 16.88 -16.05 49.51
C HIS A 65 16.90 -15.59 48.04
N GLU A 66 15.73 -15.43 47.45
CA GLU A 66 15.51 -15.02 46.06
C GLU A 66 15.40 -13.50 45.90
N LEU A 67 15.58 -12.74 46.98
CA LEU A 67 15.62 -11.28 46.96
C LEU A 67 17.06 -10.79 46.87
N TYR A 68 17.24 -9.64 46.23
CA TYR A 68 18.51 -8.92 46.30
C TYR A 68 18.73 -8.34 47.70
N LYS A 69 19.99 -8.33 48.16
CA LYS A 69 20.36 -7.79 49.48
C LYS A 69 20.50 -6.28 49.45
N THR A 70 20.84 -5.71 48.31
CA THR A 70 20.88 -4.25 48.14
C THR A 70 19.50 -3.78 47.71
N ALA A 71 18.94 -2.87 48.48
CA ALA A 71 17.59 -2.38 48.37
C ALA A 71 17.54 -0.86 48.49
N ILE A 72 16.35 -0.30 48.35
CA ILE A 72 16.07 1.12 48.52
C ILE A 72 15.23 1.34 49.77
N LEU A 73 15.66 2.30 50.60
CA LEU A 73 14.79 2.95 51.55
C LEU A 73 13.95 3.98 50.79
N ALA A 74 12.64 3.80 50.78
CA ALA A 74 11.71 4.67 50.08
C ALA A 74 10.71 5.30 51.05
N LYS A 75 10.33 6.55 50.79
CA LYS A 75 9.24 7.24 51.47
C LYS A 75 7.97 7.10 50.64
N ILE A 76 6.88 6.69 51.26
CA ILE A 76 5.58 6.63 50.60
C ILE A 76 5.02 8.06 50.54
N ILE A 77 4.82 8.58 49.32
CA ILE A 77 4.22 9.89 49.09
C ILE A 77 2.69 9.77 49.08
N GLN A 78 2.17 8.79 48.34
CA GLN A 78 0.74 8.66 48.11
C GLN A 78 0.33 7.20 47.92
N ILE A 79 -0.86 6.84 48.41
CA ILE A 79 -1.48 5.53 48.19
C ILE A 79 -2.85 5.76 47.54
N VAL A 80 -3.07 5.13 46.38
CA VAL A 80 -4.35 5.17 45.65
C VAL A 80 -4.89 3.74 45.56
N LYS A 81 -6.01 3.47 46.23
CA LYS A 81 -6.70 2.18 46.12
C LYS A 81 -7.43 2.11 44.78
N LEU A 82 -7.29 0.99 44.09
CA LEU A 82 -7.95 0.70 42.81
C LEU A 82 -9.14 -0.24 43.03
N PRO A 83 -10.14 -0.27 42.11
CA PRO A 83 -11.38 -1.05 42.28
C PRO A 83 -11.18 -2.57 42.46
N ASN A 84 -10.04 -3.11 42.00
CA ASN A 84 -9.78 -4.56 41.95
C ASN A 84 -9.04 -5.08 43.20
N ASN A 85 -9.18 -4.41 44.35
CA ASN A 85 -8.42 -4.72 45.57
C ASN A 85 -6.89 -4.62 45.38
N THR A 86 -6.45 -3.84 44.39
CA THR A 86 -5.05 -3.49 44.14
C THR A 86 -4.79 -2.06 44.62
N ALA A 87 -3.54 -1.69 44.81
CA ALA A 87 -3.16 -0.33 45.17
C ALA A 87 -2.06 0.18 44.25
N LYS A 88 -2.13 1.45 43.86
CA LYS A 88 -1.02 2.17 43.25
C LYS A 88 -0.39 3.04 44.33
N ILE A 89 0.88 2.83 44.63
CA ILE A 89 1.64 3.67 45.56
C ILE A 89 2.63 4.52 44.78
N LEU A 90 2.80 5.77 45.20
CA LEU A 90 3.85 6.65 44.71
C LEU A 90 4.93 6.71 45.80
N ILE A 91 6.16 6.35 45.44
CA ILE A 91 7.27 6.36 46.37
C ILE A 91 8.38 7.31 45.91
N GLU A 92 9.06 7.91 46.87
CA GLU A 92 10.33 8.64 46.66
C GLU A 92 11.46 7.77 47.19
N ALA A 93 12.39 7.38 46.32
CA ALA A 93 13.57 6.64 46.76
C ALA A 93 14.55 7.58 47.48
N VAL A 94 14.88 7.26 48.73
CA VAL A 94 15.67 8.13 49.60
C VAL A 94 17.13 7.73 49.61
N ALA A 95 17.43 6.46 49.89
CA ALA A 95 18.80 5.99 50.04
C ALA A 95 18.95 4.51 49.70
N ARG A 96 20.17 4.11 49.34
CA ARG A 96 20.54 2.70 49.18
C ARG A 96 20.76 2.07 50.54
N VAL A 97 20.32 0.83 50.69
CA VAL A 97 20.45 0.11 51.95
C VAL A 97 20.85 -1.34 51.72
N LYS A 98 21.57 -1.91 52.69
CA LYS A 98 21.87 -3.33 52.76
C LYS A 98 20.87 -4.00 53.69
N LEU A 99 20.13 -4.97 53.17
CA LEU A 99 19.19 -5.77 53.92
C LEU A 99 19.93 -6.87 54.71
N SER A 100 19.45 -7.09 55.92
CA SER A 100 19.85 -8.21 56.78
C SER A 100 18.62 -8.77 57.48
N ASN A 101 18.67 -10.06 57.83
CA ASN A 101 17.63 -10.72 58.63
C ASN A 101 16.21 -10.57 58.05
N ILE A 102 16.04 -10.91 56.77
CA ILE A 102 14.74 -10.87 56.08
C ILE A 102 13.85 -11.98 56.67
N LYS A 103 12.68 -11.60 57.19
CA LYS A 103 11.71 -12.49 57.84
C LYS A 103 10.29 -12.24 57.32
N GLY A 104 9.40 -13.18 57.61
CA GLY A 104 7.95 -13.02 57.40
C GLY A 104 7.39 -13.93 56.31
N GLU A 105 6.31 -14.64 56.65
CA GLU A 105 5.56 -15.49 55.71
C GLU A 105 4.40 -14.72 55.06
N GLU A 106 3.72 -13.85 55.82
CA GLU A 106 2.59 -13.03 55.34
C GLU A 106 3.05 -11.68 54.77
N ALA A 107 3.88 -10.92 55.50
CA ALA A 107 4.52 -9.70 55.02
C ALA A 107 6.02 -9.77 55.29
N PHE A 108 6.86 -9.36 54.33
CA PHE A 108 8.30 -9.34 54.57
C PHE A 108 8.69 -8.15 55.45
N GLU A 109 9.62 -8.39 56.36
CA GLU A 109 10.32 -7.37 57.13
C GLU A 109 11.81 -7.62 57.07
N ALA A 110 12.60 -6.55 57.11
CA ALA A 110 14.05 -6.66 57.11
C ALA A 110 14.69 -5.56 57.95
N ASN A 111 15.83 -5.91 58.56
CA ASN A 111 16.74 -4.90 59.09
C ASN A 111 17.52 -4.29 57.93
N TYR A 112 17.80 -3.00 58.02
CA TYR A 112 18.55 -2.29 56.99
C TYR A 112 19.69 -1.45 57.57
N GLU A 113 20.71 -1.25 56.74
CA GLU A 113 21.83 -0.34 57.00
C GLU A 113 22.03 0.54 55.75
N ILE A 114 22.15 1.85 55.93
CA ILE A 114 22.37 2.79 54.81
C ILE A 114 23.75 2.54 54.21
N ILE A 115 23.80 2.42 52.89
CA ILE A 115 25.04 2.30 52.13
C ILE A 115 25.38 3.71 51.60
N PRO A 116 26.39 4.40 52.16
CA PRO A 116 26.82 5.68 51.64
C PRO A 116 27.53 5.52 50.29
N ASP A 117 27.43 6.56 49.46
CA ASP A 117 28.28 6.70 48.28
C ASP A 117 29.73 6.98 48.68
N GLU A 118 30.69 6.50 47.88
CA GLU A 118 32.10 6.90 48.04
C GLU A 118 32.26 8.40 47.76
N GLU A 119 33.21 9.04 48.46
CA GLU A 119 33.52 10.45 48.25
C GLU A 119 34.05 10.72 46.84
N ILE A 120 33.64 11.84 46.26
CA ILE A 120 34.09 12.30 44.94
C ILE A 120 35.34 13.14 45.14
N PHE A 121 36.51 12.54 44.91
CA PHE A 121 37.80 13.22 45.06
C PHE A 121 38.12 14.20 43.91
N ASP A 122 37.73 13.88 42.68
CA ASP A 122 37.98 14.70 41.48
C ASP A 122 36.67 15.24 40.89
N VAL A 123 36.25 16.40 41.39
CA VAL A 123 35.01 17.09 41.00
C VAL A 123 35.04 17.51 39.53
N ASN A 124 36.21 17.92 39.00
CA ASN A 124 36.33 18.43 37.63
C ASN A 124 36.18 17.28 36.61
N ASN A 125 36.86 16.17 36.85
CA ASN A 125 36.71 14.97 36.03
C ASN A 125 35.29 14.41 36.11
N MET A 126 34.72 14.37 37.32
CA MET A 126 33.34 13.90 37.52
C MET A 126 32.34 14.75 36.73
N ARG A 127 32.51 16.08 36.74
CA ARG A 127 31.68 17.00 35.96
C ARG A 127 31.77 16.71 34.47
N SER A 128 32.97 16.55 33.93
CA SER A 128 33.17 16.23 32.51
C SER A 128 32.48 14.91 32.10
N LEU A 129 32.55 13.88 32.95
CA LEU A 129 31.87 12.61 32.72
C LEU A 129 30.34 12.74 32.75
N VAL A 130 29.80 13.49 33.71
CA VAL A 130 28.36 13.73 33.79
C VAL A 130 27.88 14.53 32.58
N ASP A 131 28.57 15.59 32.19
CA ASP A 131 28.23 16.39 31.01
C ASP A 131 28.23 15.51 29.73
N ASN A 132 29.22 14.63 29.58
CA ASN A 132 29.27 13.67 28.48
C ASN A 132 28.06 12.71 28.53
N ALA A 133 27.79 12.11 29.69
CA ALA A 133 26.67 11.19 29.85
C ALA A 133 25.31 11.84 29.52
N VAL A 134 25.13 13.11 29.88
CA VAL A 134 23.91 13.88 29.58
C VAL A 134 23.78 14.18 28.09
N GLN A 135 24.89 14.51 27.42
CA GLN A 135 24.90 14.68 25.96
C GLN A 135 24.56 13.36 25.25
N LEU A 136 25.14 12.25 25.69
CA LEU A 136 24.82 10.91 25.16
C LEU A 136 23.35 10.55 25.44
N PHE A 137 22.84 10.83 26.64
CA PHE A 137 21.44 10.60 27.00
C PHE A 137 20.49 11.42 26.13
N SER A 138 20.85 12.67 25.81
CA SER A 138 20.06 13.52 24.91
C SER A 138 19.98 12.94 23.50
N LYS A 139 21.11 12.43 22.97
CA LYS A 139 21.13 11.72 21.67
C LYS A 139 20.30 10.43 21.71
N TYR A 140 20.43 9.67 22.80
CA TYR A 140 19.67 8.46 23.04
C TYR A 140 18.15 8.74 23.08
N ALA A 141 17.73 9.79 23.77
CA ALA A 141 16.32 10.17 23.91
C ALA A 141 15.67 10.65 22.60
N ILE A 142 16.42 11.28 21.68
CA ILE A 142 15.90 11.64 20.35
C ILE A 142 15.54 10.40 19.54
N ASN A 143 16.36 9.35 19.66
CA ASN A 143 16.19 8.11 18.91
C ASN A 143 15.10 7.21 19.52
N ASP A 144 14.89 7.28 20.84
CA ASP A 144 13.89 6.49 21.56
C ASP A 144 12.69 7.33 22.02
N LYS A 145 11.56 7.17 21.33
CA LYS A 145 10.30 7.90 21.58
C LYS A 145 9.70 7.69 22.98
N LYS A 146 10.27 6.81 23.82
CA LYS A 146 9.80 6.53 25.19
C LYS A 146 10.32 7.51 26.24
N VAL A 147 11.35 8.32 25.93
CA VAL A 147 11.89 9.31 26.88
C VAL A 147 11.16 10.65 26.68
N ASN A 148 10.48 11.14 27.72
CA ASN A 148 9.77 12.41 27.69
C ASN A 148 10.78 13.59 27.71
N ALA A 149 10.53 14.63 26.90
CA ALA A 149 11.39 15.81 26.80
C ALA A 149 11.54 16.55 28.15
N GLU A 150 10.53 16.47 29.02
CA GLU A 150 10.53 17.02 30.38
C GLU A 150 11.66 16.45 31.27
N ILE A 151 12.08 15.20 31.04
CA ILE A 151 13.17 14.57 31.80
C ILE A 151 14.50 15.22 31.47
N ILE A 152 14.75 15.51 30.18
CA ILE A 152 15.96 16.19 29.73
C ILE A 152 16.03 17.61 30.30
N GLU A 153 14.89 18.31 30.36
CA GLU A 153 14.81 19.63 30.97
C GLU A 153 15.11 19.58 32.48
N THR A 154 14.60 18.57 33.18
CA THR A 154 14.88 18.35 34.61
C THR A 154 16.37 18.11 34.86
N ILE A 155 17.00 17.25 34.06
CA ILE A 155 18.45 16.97 34.13
C ILE A 155 19.26 18.26 33.86
N ASN A 156 18.91 19.02 32.84
CA ASN A 156 19.60 20.28 32.49
C ASN A 156 19.47 21.34 33.60
N LYS A 157 18.31 21.41 34.27
CA LYS A 157 18.11 22.27 35.45
C LYS A 157 18.96 21.83 36.64
N GLU A 158 19.08 20.53 36.90
CA GLU A 158 19.95 20.03 38.00
C GLU A 158 21.43 20.32 37.75
N ILE A 159 21.92 20.16 36.51
CA ILE A 159 23.29 20.48 36.10
C ILE A 159 23.61 21.96 36.30
N SER A 160 22.64 22.84 36.02
CA SER A 160 22.82 24.29 36.13
C SER A 160 22.93 24.77 37.58
N ASN A 161 22.33 24.03 38.52
CA ASN A 161 22.08 24.50 39.88
C ASN A 161 22.95 23.84 40.97
N SER A 162 23.58 22.67 40.75
CA SER A 162 24.35 22.02 41.83
C SER A 162 25.40 21.01 41.40
N THR A 163 26.39 20.80 42.29
CA THR A 163 27.42 19.73 42.29
C THR A 163 26.86 18.33 42.61
N ASN A 164 25.54 18.13 42.52
CA ASN A 164 24.89 16.88 42.92
C ASN A 164 24.95 15.81 41.80
N PHE A 165 26.17 15.41 41.45
CA PHE A 165 26.44 14.46 40.38
C PHE A 165 25.74 13.10 40.61
N ILE A 166 25.60 12.68 41.87
CA ILE A 166 25.00 11.40 42.23
C ILE A 166 23.53 11.34 41.83
N ASN A 167 22.77 12.42 42.07
CA ASN A 167 21.37 12.49 41.66
C ASN A 167 21.23 12.39 40.14
N ILE A 168 22.08 13.10 39.39
CA ILE A 168 22.07 13.05 37.92
C ILE A 168 22.35 11.62 37.43
N ILE A 169 23.36 10.94 38.00
CA ILE A 169 23.66 9.54 37.65
C ILE A 169 22.47 8.63 37.92
N ASN A 170 21.79 8.81 39.06
CA ASN A 170 20.62 8.02 39.43
C ASN A 170 19.44 8.24 38.48
N ILE A 171 19.18 9.50 38.10
CA ILE A 171 18.15 9.84 37.10
C ILE A 171 18.48 9.18 35.76
N LEU A 172 19.72 9.34 35.28
CA LEU A 172 20.17 8.71 34.03
C LEU A 172 19.98 7.20 34.07
N ALA A 173 20.46 6.54 35.13
CA ALA A 173 20.36 5.08 35.30
C ALA A 173 18.90 4.58 35.35
N SER A 174 18.00 5.36 35.96
CA SER A 174 16.58 5.00 36.04
C SER A 174 15.91 4.92 34.65
N HIS A 175 16.31 5.80 33.74
CA HIS A 175 15.75 5.91 32.39
C HIS A 175 16.47 5.09 31.32
N LEU A 176 17.57 4.41 31.65
CA LEU A 176 18.21 3.47 30.73
C LEU A 176 17.30 2.27 30.43
N ILE A 177 17.19 1.88 29.16
CA ILE A 177 16.58 0.61 28.77
C ILE A 177 17.69 -0.45 28.75
N THR A 178 17.71 -1.29 29.77
CA THR A 178 18.67 -2.39 29.95
C THR A 178 18.04 -3.47 30.82
N SER A 179 18.72 -4.60 31.01
CA SER A 179 18.24 -5.69 31.86
C SER A 179 18.13 -5.24 33.32
N LEU A 180 17.18 -5.84 34.06
CA LEU A 180 17.01 -5.56 35.49
C LEU A 180 18.27 -5.91 36.29
N GLU A 181 18.98 -6.97 35.90
CA GLU A 181 20.26 -7.36 36.49
C GLU A 181 21.32 -6.25 36.32
N ALA A 182 21.42 -5.66 35.14
CA ALA A 182 22.35 -4.55 34.89
C ALA A 182 21.99 -3.31 35.73
N LYS A 183 20.69 -2.97 35.86
CA LYS A 183 20.25 -1.89 36.75
C LYS A 183 20.54 -2.18 38.22
N GLN A 184 20.36 -3.43 38.65
CA GLN A 184 20.67 -3.85 40.00
C GLN A 184 22.18 -3.76 40.28
N ASN A 185 23.04 -4.15 39.33
CA ASN A 185 24.48 -3.97 39.44
C ASN A 185 24.87 -2.48 39.57
N LEU A 186 24.21 -1.60 38.81
CA LEU A 186 24.39 -0.14 38.95
C LEU A 186 23.95 0.37 40.34
N LEU A 187 22.88 -0.19 40.90
CA LEU A 187 22.42 0.14 42.25
C LEU A 187 23.43 -0.34 43.31
N GLU A 188 24.07 -1.49 43.09
CA GLU A 188 25.05 -2.09 44.01
C GLU A 188 26.42 -1.41 44.01
N GLU A 189 26.80 -0.75 42.92
CA GLU A 189 28.11 -0.09 42.79
C GLU A 189 28.22 1.17 43.67
N THR A 190 29.10 1.14 44.67
CA THR A 190 29.26 2.23 45.65
C THR A 190 29.95 3.45 45.04
N SER A 191 30.82 3.25 44.07
CA SER A 191 31.63 4.31 43.47
C SER A 191 30.84 5.12 42.45
N PRO A 192 30.63 6.44 42.65
CA PRO A 192 29.99 7.31 41.65
C PRO A 192 30.72 7.27 40.30
N PHE A 193 32.05 7.21 40.32
CA PHE A 193 32.89 7.16 39.13
C PHE A 193 32.66 5.90 38.28
N LYS A 194 32.61 4.73 38.93
CA LYS A 194 32.32 3.47 38.21
C LYS A 194 30.88 3.42 37.70
N ARG A 195 29.92 3.98 38.44
CA ARG A 195 28.53 4.06 37.98
C ARG A 195 28.40 4.90 36.72
N ILE A 196 28.96 6.11 36.70
CA ILE A 196 28.84 7.00 35.53
C ILE A 196 29.55 6.43 34.30
N THR A 197 30.72 5.81 34.46
CA THR A 197 31.43 5.16 33.35
C THR A 197 30.65 3.97 32.79
N THR A 198 30.01 3.18 33.67
CA THR A 198 29.11 2.09 33.26
C THR A 198 27.87 2.63 32.53
N VAL A 199 27.26 3.70 33.02
CA VAL A 199 26.12 4.39 32.37
C VAL A 199 26.51 4.89 30.98
N ILE A 200 27.66 5.54 30.83
CA ILE A 200 28.18 6.02 29.53
C ILE A 200 28.38 4.85 28.57
N SER A 201 28.97 3.73 29.03
CA SER A 201 29.18 2.54 28.22
C SER A 201 27.85 1.95 27.72
N MET A 202 26.86 1.83 28.61
CA MET A 202 25.52 1.35 28.27
C MET A 202 24.81 2.28 27.29
N LEU A 203 24.87 3.60 27.50
CA LEU A 203 24.32 4.60 26.56
C LEU A 203 24.93 4.47 25.18
N THR A 204 26.26 4.40 25.11
CA THR A 204 26.99 4.27 23.84
C THR A 204 26.59 3.00 23.09
N SER A 205 26.52 1.86 23.77
CA SER A 205 26.09 0.60 23.16
C SER A 205 24.65 0.68 22.64
N ASN A 206 23.73 1.27 23.42
CA ASN A 206 22.34 1.42 23.01
C ASN A 206 22.16 2.35 21.82
N ILE A 207 22.92 3.44 21.73
CA ILE A 207 22.90 4.35 20.57
C ILE A 207 23.34 3.61 19.30
N VAL A 208 24.46 2.86 19.36
CA VAL A 208 24.95 2.07 18.22
C VAL A 208 23.93 1.01 17.79
N ASN A 209 23.31 0.31 18.74
CA ASN A 209 22.26 -0.66 18.45
C ASN A 209 21.05 0.00 17.78
N SER A 210 20.62 1.18 18.27
CA SER A 210 19.51 1.92 17.67
C SER A 210 19.82 2.40 16.24
N GLU A 211 21.02 2.91 15.99
CA GLU A 211 21.43 3.38 14.67
C GLU A 211 21.52 2.22 13.65
N THR A 212 22.05 1.07 14.09
CA THR A 212 22.12 -0.13 13.25
C THR A 212 20.74 -0.69 12.94
N GLU A 213 19.81 -0.69 13.90
CA GLU A 213 18.41 -1.07 13.68
C GLU A 213 17.73 -0.15 12.68
N GLN A 214 17.89 1.17 12.80
CA GLN A 214 17.35 2.14 11.85
C GLN A 214 17.93 1.95 10.43
N ALA A 215 19.24 1.73 10.31
CA ALA A 215 19.88 1.47 9.03
C ALA A 215 19.36 0.17 8.39
N LEU A 216 19.13 -0.88 9.19
CA LEU A 216 18.54 -2.13 8.72
C LEU A 216 17.10 -1.91 8.23
N GLN A 217 16.26 -1.22 9.01
CA GLN A 217 14.88 -0.90 8.63
C GLN A 217 14.82 -0.12 7.31
N GLN A 218 15.71 0.85 7.11
CA GLN A 218 15.80 1.59 5.84
C GLN A 218 16.20 0.68 4.65
N ARG A 219 17.16 -0.24 4.84
CA ARG A 219 17.55 -1.20 3.79
C ARG A 219 16.40 -2.14 3.43
N VAL A 220 15.72 -2.69 4.44
CA VAL A 220 14.56 -3.56 4.24
C VAL A 220 13.46 -2.82 3.48
N ARG A 221 13.17 -1.58 3.85
CA ARG A 221 12.17 -0.74 3.15
C ARG A 221 12.54 -0.53 1.68
N LYS A 222 13.79 -0.15 1.38
CA LYS A 222 14.27 0.00 -0.01
C LYS A 222 14.16 -1.28 -0.81
N GLN A 223 14.45 -2.43 -0.19
CA GLN A 223 14.33 -3.74 -0.85
C GLN A 223 12.88 -4.07 -1.18
N ILE A 224 11.94 -3.83 -0.25
CA ILE A 224 10.50 -4.04 -0.48
C ILE A 224 10.00 -3.14 -1.61
N GLU A 225 10.35 -1.85 -1.59
CA GLU A 225 9.97 -0.90 -2.65
C GLU A 225 10.51 -1.34 -4.03
N LYS A 226 11.75 -1.83 -4.08
CA LYS A 226 12.34 -2.39 -5.31
C LYS A 226 11.59 -3.64 -5.78
N THR A 227 11.33 -4.60 -4.90
CA THR A 227 10.61 -5.83 -5.27
C THR A 227 9.18 -5.56 -5.74
N GLN A 228 8.46 -4.64 -5.09
CA GLN A 228 7.13 -4.22 -5.55
C GLN A 228 7.18 -3.56 -6.93
N ARG A 229 8.17 -2.69 -7.15
CA ARG A 229 8.38 -2.04 -8.45
C ARG A 229 8.70 -3.05 -9.55
N ASP A 230 9.61 -3.98 -9.28
CA ASP A 230 10.01 -5.02 -10.24
C ASP A 230 8.84 -5.96 -10.56
N TYR A 231 8.04 -6.35 -9.57
CA TYR A 231 6.81 -7.13 -9.77
C TYR A 231 5.81 -6.39 -10.68
N TYR A 232 5.54 -5.12 -10.39
CA TYR A 232 4.63 -4.30 -11.19
C TYR A 232 5.10 -4.16 -12.64
N LEU A 233 6.40 -3.89 -12.86
CA LEU A 233 6.98 -3.81 -14.20
C LEU A 233 6.91 -5.14 -14.94
N HIS A 234 7.12 -6.26 -14.25
CA HIS A 234 6.98 -7.59 -14.86
C HIS A 234 5.54 -7.88 -15.31
N GLU A 235 4.54 -7.57 -14.49
CA GLU A 235 3.14 -7.72 -14.87
C GLU A 235 2.77 -6.81 -16.04
N GLN A 236 3.26 -5.56 -16.07
CA GLN A 236 3.09 -4.69 -17.24
C GLN A 236 3.73 -5.28 -18.51
N MET A 237 4.97 -5.77 -18.42
CA MET A 237 5.66 -6.39 -19.56
C MET A 237 4.91 -7.62 -20.09
N LYS A 238 4.32 -8.42 -19.19
CA LYS A 238 3.54 -9.60 -19.55
C LYS A 238 2.23 -9.22 -20.24
N ALA A 239 1.56 -8.16 -19.79
CA ALA A 239 0.38 -7.62 -20.46
C ALA A 239 0.72 -7.11 -21.87
N ILE A 240 1.81 -6.35 -22.01
CA ILE A 240 2.29 -5.84 -23.30
C ILE A 240 2.65 -7.00 -24.26
N GLN A 241 3.35 -8.04 -23.79
CA GLN A 241 3.70 -9.20 -24.62
C GLN A 241 2.46 -9.96 -25.11
N LYS A 242 1.43 -10.08 -24.27
CA LYS A 242 0.18 -10.74 -24.64
C LYS A 242 -0.56 -9.97 -25.75
N GLU A 243 -0.63 -8.65 -25.66
CA GLU A 243 -1.21 -7.80 -26.72
C GLU A 243 -0.40 -7.91 -28.03
N LEU A 244 0.93 -7.89 -27.95
CA LEU A 244 1.82 -8.00 -29.12
C LEU A 244 1.73 -9.34 -29.87
N ASP A 245 1.48 -10.46 -29.17
CA ASP A 245 1.33 -11.76 -29.83
C ASP A 245 -0.06 -11.95 -30.47
N GLU A 246 -1.11 -11.33 -29.95
CA GLU A 246 -2.42 -11.25 -30.62
C GLU A 246 -2.30 -10.44 -31.94
N ASP A 247 -1.60 -9.31 -31.91
CA ASP A 247 -1.39 -8.45 -33.10
C ASP A 247 -0.62 -9.15 -34.24
N LYS A 248 0.33 -10.04 -33.92
CA LYS A 248 1.06 -10.83 -34.94
C LYS A 248 0.16 -11.83 -35.67
N SER A 249 -0.79 -12.43 -34.95
CA SER A 249 -1.73 -13.39 -35.54
C SER A 249 -2.65 -12.70 -36.55
N GLU A 250 -3.15 -11.50 -36.21
CA GLU A 250 -4.04 -10.74 -37.10
C GLU A 250 -3.37 -10.33 -38.41
N LEU A 251 -2.12 -9.88 -38.36
CA LEU A 251 -1.36 -9.49 -39.55
C LEU A 251 -1.16 -10.68 -40.52
N ALA A 252 -1.01 -11.89 -39.98
CA ALA A 252 -0.92 -13.11 -40.78
C ALA A 252 -2.26 -13.43 -41.48
N ASP A 253 -3.38 -13.18 -40.83
CA ASP A 253 -4.71 -13.43 -41.41
C ASP A 253 -5.09 -12.41 -42.48
N ILE A 254 -4.71 -11.15 -42.33
CA ILE A 254 -4.83 -10.13 -43.39
C ILE A 254 -4.02 -10.54 -44.62
N GLU A 255 -2.78 -11.02 -44.44
CA GLU A 255 -1.94 -11.50 -45.54
C GLU A 255 -2.58 -12.69 -46.29
N LYS A 256 -3.15 -13.65 -45.54
CA LYS A 256 -3.88 -14.78 -46.15
C LYS A 256 -5.07 -14.31 -46.98
N LYS A 257 -5.86 -13.35 -46.47
CA LYS A 257 -7.02 -12.79 -47.19
C LYS A 257 -6.60 -12.13 -48.50
N ILE A 258 -5.55 -11.30 -48.50
CA ILE A 258 -5.00 -10.65 -49.70
C ILE A 258 -4.61 -11.67 -50.77
N LYS A 259 -4.00 -12.80 -50.37
CA LYS A 259 -3.60 -13.86 -51.31
C LYS A 259 -4.77 -14.67 -51.84
N SER A 260 -5.81 -14.89 -51.03
CA SER A 260 -6.96 -15.72 -51.39
C SER A 260 -7.98 -15.02 -52.29
N LEU A 261 -8.15 -13.69 -52.15
CA LEU A 261 -9.15 -12.92 -52.89
C LEU A 261 -8.68 -12.61 -54.31
N LYS A 262 -9.61 -12.59 -55.26
CA LYS A 262 -9.36 -12.23 -56.67
C LYS A 262 -9.34 -10.71 -56.85
N LEU A 263 -8.39 -10.05 -56.20
CA LEU A 263 -8.18 -8.60 -56.30
C LEU A 263 -7.74 -8.21 -57.72
N SER A 264 -8.08 -6.99 -58.16
CA SER A 264 -7.46 -6.40 -59.35
C SER A 264 -5.97 -6.14 -59.08
N LYS A 265 -5.15 -6.02 -60.15
CA LYS A 265 -3.69 -5.77 -60.01
C LYS A 265 -3.41 -4.54 -59.15
N GLU A 266 -4.08 -3.43 -59.43
CA GLU A 266 -3.95 -2.17 -58.70
C GLU A 266 -4.37 -2.29 -57.22
N ALA A 267 -5.50 -2.97 -56.94
CA ALA A 267 -5.96 -3.18 -55.57
C ALA A 267 -5.02 -4.07 -54.77
N LYS A 268 -4.44 -5.09 -55.40
CA LYS A 268 -3.48 -6.01 -54.77
C LYS A 268 -2.18 -5.30 -54.41
N GLU A 269 -1.58 -4.57 -55.36
CA GLU A 269 -0.35 -3.80 -55.11
C GLU A 269 -0.55 -2.79 -53.98
N LYS A 270 -1.70 -2.10 -53.95
CA LYS A 270 -2.03 -1.15 -52.90
C LYS A 270 -2.26 -1.82 -51.54
N ALA A 271 -2.94 -2.97 -51.49
CA ALA A 271 -3.13 -3.73 -50.26
C ALA A 271 -1.80 -4.26 -49.69
N GLU A 272 -0.91 -4.75 -50.54
CA GLU A 272 0.42 -5.23 -50.14
C GLU A 272 1.31 -4.09 -49.63
N ALA A 273 1.28 -2.92 -50.29
CA ALA A 273 2.01 -1.74 -49.84
C ALA A 273 1.53 -1.24 -48.47
N GLU A 274 0.21 -1.19 -48.26
CA GLU A 274 -0.37 -0.78 -46.96
C GLU A 274 -0.14 -1.83 -45.86
N LEU A 275 -0.16 -3.13 -46.18
CA LEU A 275 0.22 -4.18 -45.23
C LEU A 275 1.70 -4.06 -44.81
N LYS A 276 2.60 -3.75 -45.77
CA LYS A 276 4.02 -3.53 -45.47
C LYS A 276 4.22 -2.32 -44.55
N LYS A 277 3.48 -1.23 -44.77
CA LYS A 277 3.48 -0.06 -43.87
C LYS A 277 2.97 -0.42 -42.48
N LEU A 278 1.86 -1.16 -42.38
CA LEU A 278 1.27 -1.58 -41.11
C LEU A 278 2.25 -2.42 -40.27
N ARG A 279 3.09 -3.27 -40.91
CA ARG A 279 4.14 -4.05 -40.22
C ARG A 279 5.27 -3.20 -39.63
N THR A 280 5.54 -2.05 -40.22
CA THR A 280 6.61 -1.14 -39.78
C THR A 280 6.14 -0.06 -38.81
N MET A 281 4.83 0.19 -38.76
CA MET A 281 4.23 1.20 -37.89
C MET A 281 4.12 0.70 -36.44
N ASN A 282 4.15 1.62 -35.48
CA ASN A 282 3.79 1.30 -34.10
C ASN A 282 2.30 0.92 -34.06
N GLN A 283 2.02 -0.31 -33.62
CA GLN A 283 0.68 -0.90 -33.63
C GLN A 283 -0.32 -0.12 -32.76
N MET A 284 0.16 0.57 -31.71
CA MET A 284 -0.67 1.41 -30.83
C MET A 284 -0.95 2.83 -31.38
N SER A 285 -0.40 3.19 -32.54
CA SER A 285 -0.63 4.50 -33.15
C SER A 285 -2.04 4.59 -33.76
N ALA A 286 -2.66 5.76 -33.67
CA ALA A 286 -3.93 6.06 -34.35
C ALA A 286 -3.86 5.80 -35.88
N GLU A 287 -2.68 5.99 -36.49
CA GLU A 287 -2.46 5.74 -37.92
C GLU A 287 -2.51 4.24 -38.28
N SER A 288 -2.10 3.37 -37.35
CA SER A 288 -2.20 1.92 -37.49
C SER A 288 -3.67 1.49 -37.57
N GLY A 289 -4.51 2.04 -36.69
CA GLY A 289 -5.96 1.80 -36.69
C GLY A 289 -6.65 2.20 -38.00
N VAL A 290 -6.32 3.38 -38.54
CA VAL A 290 -6.87 3.83 -39.84
C VAL A 290 -6.45 2.91 -40.98
N THR A 291 -5.19 2.45 -40.98
CA THR A 291 -4.68 1.56 -42.01
C THR A 291 -5.27 0.15 -41.91
N ARG A 292 -5.47 -0.36 -40.69
CA ARG A 292 -6.17 -1.63 -40.42
C ARG A 292 -7.61 -1.59 -40.93
N ASN A 293 -8.38 -0.55 -40.57
CA ASN A 293 -9.76 -0.38 -41.03
C ASN A 293 -9.86 -0.27 -42.56
N TYR A 294 -8.90 0.42 -43.19
CA TYR A 294 -8.83 0.52 -44.65
C TYR A 294 -8.62 -0.86 -45.30
N LEU A 295 -7.65 -1.64 -44.81
CA LEU A 295 -7.37 -2.99 -45.32
C LEU A 295 -8.57 -3.93 -45.09
N GLU A 296 -9.20 -3.86 -43.92
CA GLU A 296 -10.38 -4.66 -43.61
C GLU A 296 -11.55 -4.33 -44.53
N THR A 297 -11.85 -3.04 -44.71
CA THR A 297 -12.91 -2.57 -45.62
C THR A 297 -12.61 -3.05 -47.04
N LEU A 298 -11.39 -2.85 -47.53
CA LEU A 298 -10.97 -3.29 -48.86
C LEU A 298 -11.16 -4.80 -49.05
N LEU A 299 -10.76 -5.61 -48.07
CA LEU A 299 -10.84 -7.08 -48.14
C LEU A 299 -12.26 -7.63 -47.91
N SER A 300 -13.14 -6.87 -47.27
CA SER A 300 -14.55 -7.24 -47.05
C SER A 300 -15.40 -7.16 -48.32
N LEU A 301 -14.96 -6.37 -49.32
CA LEU A 301 -15.68 -6.20 -50.58
C LEU A 301 -15.72 -7.50 -51.39
N PRO A 302 -16.80 -7.75 -52.16
CA PRO A 302 -17.02 -9.01 -52.89
C PRO A 302 -16.17 -9.11 -54.18
N TRP A 303 -14.85 -9.10 -54.04
CA TRP A 303 -13.91 -9.21 -55.17
C TRP A 303 -14.08 -10.51 -55.94
N GLY A 304 -14.38 -10.40 -57.24
CA GLY A 304 -14.52 -11.55 -58.13
C GLY A 304 -15.67 -12.50 -57.76
N LYS A 305 -16.57 -12.10 -56.86
CA LYS A 305 -17.79 -12.83 -56.51
C LYS A 305 -18.95 -12.20 -57.26
N TYR A 306 -19.49 -12.95 -58.21
CA TYR A 306 -20.65 -12.55 -58.99
C TYR A 306 -21.75 -13.60 -58.79
N ASP A 307 -22.98 -13.15 -58.61
CA ASP A 307 -24.13 -14.04 -58.65
C ASP A 307 -24.33 -14.51 -60.10
N ASN A 308 -24.47 -15.82 -60.32
CA ASN A 308 -24.75 -16.42 -61.62
C ASN A 308 -26.23 -16.24 -62.02
N SER A 309 -26.75 -15.03 -61.92
CA SER A 309 -28.14 -14.71 -62.26
C SER A 309 -28.33 -14.71 -63.78
N LYS A 310 -29.19 -15.59 -64.29
CA LYS A 310 -29.69 -15.53 -65.68
C LYS A 310 -31.05 -14.82 -65.67
N ILE A 311 -31.23 -13.86 -66.57
CA ILE A 311 -32.49 -13.14 -66.72
C ILE A 311 -33.45 -14.06 -67.47
N ASP A 312 -34.54 -14.48 -66.82
CA ASP A 312 -35.67 -15.16 -67.44
C ASP A 312 -36.85 -14.19 -67.53
N ILE A 313 -37.20 -13.82 -68.77
CA ILE A 313 -38.26 -12.86 -69.06
C ILE A 313 -39.63 -13.38 -68.58
N ASN A 314 -39.92 -14.66 -68.80
CA ASN A 314 -41.21 -15.26 -68.44
C ASN A 314 -41.39 -15.30 -66.92
N GLN A 315 -40.30 -15.57 -66.20
CA GLN A 315 -40.30 -15.55 -64.74
C GLN A 315 -40.46 -14.12 -64.21
N ALA A 316 -39.75 -13.15 -64.80
CA ALA A 316 -39.88 -11.74 -64.43
C ALA A 316 -41.30 -11.22 -64.66
N GLU A 317 -41.94 -11.56 -65.78
CA GLU A 317 -43.32 -11.18 -66.08
C GLU A 317 -44.31 -11.77 -65.08
N LYS A 318 -44.17 -13.05 -64.73
CA LYS A 318 -44.99 -13.70 -63.69
C LYS A 318 -44.87 -13.01 -62.34
N ILE A 319 -43.65 -12.65 -61.92
CA ILE A 319 -43.40 -11.98 -60.64
C ILE A 319 -43.96 -10.55 -60.66
N LEU A 320 -43.79 -9.81 -61.76
CA LEU A 320 -44.39 -8.49 -61.92
C LEU A 320 -45.91 -8.53 -61.88
N ASN A 321 -46.54 -9.54 -62.51
CA ASN A 321 -47.99 -9.73 -62.49
C ASN A 321 -48.52 -10.21 -61.14
N ARG A 322 -47.73 -11.00 -60.39
CA ARG A 322 -48.04 -11.43 -59.02
C ARG A 322 -48.05 -10.25 -58.05
N ASP A 323 -47.04 -9.40 -58.11
CA ASP A 323 -46.80 -8.35 -57.11
C ASP A 323 -47.55 -7.05 -57.40
N HIS A 324 -47.93 -6.80 -58.66
CA HIS A 324 -48.54 -5.55 -59.10
C HIS A 324 -49.77 -5.83 -59.96
N PHE A 325 -50.95 -5.35 -59.55
CA PHE A 325 -52.18 -5.47 -60.34
C PHE A 325 -52.28 -4.33 -61.37
N GLY A 326 -52.67 -4.64 -62.62
CA GLY A 326 -52.73 -3.68 -63.73
C GLY A 326 -51.36 -3.23 -64.24
N LEU A 327 -51.19 -1.93 -64.54
CA LEU A 327 -49.93 -1.32 -65.00
C LEU A 327 -49.33 -1.94 -66.28
N GLU A 328 -50.17 -2.43 -67.19
CA GLU A 328 -49.74 -3.18 -68.38
C GLU A 328 -48.63 -2.47 -69.17
N LYS A 329 -48.82 -1.19 -69.50
CA LYS A 329 -47.82 -0.39 -70.23
C LYS A 329 -46.47 -0.28 -69.51
N VAL A 330 -46.47 -0.24 -68.17
CA VAL A 330 -45.25 -0.11 -67.37
C VAL A 330 -44.53 -1.45 -67.28
N LYS A 331 -45.28 -2.53 -67.06
CA LYS A 331 -44.74 -3.90 -67.03
C LYS A 331 -44.14 -4.28 -68.38
N GLU A 332 -44.86 -4.03 -69.47
CA GLU A 332 -44.39 -4.24 -70.84
C GLU A 332 -43.06 -3.53 -71.08
N ARG A 333 -42.95 -2.25 -70.68
CA ARG A 333 -41.70 -1.48 -70.83
C ARG A 333 -40.54 -2.01 -69.98
N ILE A 334 -40.81 -2.52 -68.78
CA ILE A 334 -39.80 -3.18 -67.94
C ILE A 334 -39.34 -4.48 -68.58
N ILE A 335 -40.25 -5.27 -69.14
CA ILE A 335 -39.95 -6.51 -69.85
C ILE A 335 -39.12 -6.24 -71.11
N GLU A 336 -39.47 -5.22 -71.91
CA GLU A 336 -38.65 -4.77 -73.05
C GLU A 336 -37.21 -4.43 -72.62
N TYR A 337 -37.07 -3.70 -71.50
CA TYR A 337 -35.76 -3.34 -70.97
C TYR A 337 -34.95 -4.57 -70.53
N LEU A 338 -35.59 -5.52 -69.83
CA LEU A 338 -34.96 -6.79 -69.44
C LEU A 338 -34.57 -7.64 -70.66
N ALA A 339 -35.38 -7.62 -71.73
CA ALA A 339 -35.07 -8.34 -72.97
C ALA A 339 -33.85 -7.75 -73.70
N VAL A 340 -33.71 -6.42 -73.72
CA VAL A 340 -32.51 -5.75 -74.24
C VAL A 340 -31.28 -6.12 -73.39
N LEU A 341 -31.41 -6.15 -72.07
CA LEU A 341 -30.34 -6.57 -71.15
C LEU A 341 -29.98 -8.06 -71.29
N GLN A 342 -30.94 -8.93 -71.60
CA GLN A 342 -30.68 -10.34 -71.84
C GLN A 342 -29.84 -10.55 -73.12
N ARG A 343 -30.06 -9.71 -74.14
CA ARG A 343 -29.37 -9.80 -75.44
C ARG A 343 -27.99 -9.12 -75.45
N SER A 344 -27.79 -8.05 -74.68
CA SER A 344 -26.52 -7.31 -74.62
C SER A 344 -25.67 -7.70 -73.41
N SER A 345 -24.44 -8.13 -73.65
CA SER A 345 -23.46 -8.46 -72.59
C SER A 345 -22.80 -7.23 -71.95
N LYS A 346 -22.93 -6.04 -72.56
CA LYS A 346 -22.40 -4.78 -72.02
C LYS A 346 -23.53 -3.80 -71.75
N ILE A 347 -23.62 -3.34 -70.51
CA ILE A 347 -24.58 -2.32 -70.05
C ILE A 347 -24.08 -0.93 -70.50
N ARG A 348 -24.08 -0.67 -71.81
CA ARG A 348 -24.08 0.70 -72.35
C ARG A 348 -25.53 1.11 -72.65
N GLY A 349 -26.42 0.84 -71.70
CA GLY A 349 -27.84 1.15 -71.79
C GLY A 349 -28.21 2.36 -70.92
N PRO A 350 -29.35 3.02 -71.19
CA PRO A 350 -29.85 4.14 -70.38
C PRO A 350 -30.20 3.69 -68.95
N ILE A 351 -30.04 4.60 -67.99
CA ILE A 351 -30.42 4.39 -66.58
C ILE A 351 -31.96 4.30 -66.48
N LEU A 352 -32.48 3.25 -65.85
CA LEU A 352 -33.91 3.09 -65.62
C LEU A 352 -34.38 4.08 -64.55
N CYS A 353 -35.31 4.98 -64.89
CA CYS A 353 -35.90 5.95 -63.98
C CYS A 353 -37.43 5.77 -63.94
N LEU A 354 -37.97 5.40 -62.78
CA LEU A 354 -39.42 5.29 -62.55
C LEU A 354 -39.94 6.61 -61.94
N ILE A 355 -40.80 7.31 -62.67
CA ILE A 355 -41.34 8.62 -62.26
C ILE A 355 -42.84 8.50 -61.98
N GLY A 356 -43.30 9.17 -60.92
CA GLY A 356 -44.73 9.27 -60.58
C GLY A 356 -44.97 9.86 -59.19
N PRO A 357 -46.24 10.08 -58.78
CA PRO A 357 -46.58 10.57 -57.45
C PRO A 357 -46.23 9.56 -56.33
N PRO A 358 -46.12 9.97 -55.06
CA PRO A 358 -45.91 9.03 -53.96
C PRO A 358 -47.05 8.00 -53.87
N GLY A 359 -46.75 6.78 -53.40
CA GLY A 359 -47.75 5.72 -53.22
C GLY A 359 -47.98 4.80 -54.42
N VAL A 360 -47.51 5.13 -55.63
CA VAL A 360 -47.72 4.32 -56.85
C VAL A 360 -46.83 3.05 -56.97
N GLY A 361 -46.19 2.60 -55.89
CA GLY A 361 -45.44 1.34 -55.90
C GLY A 361 -44.08 1.34 -56.65
N LYS A 362 -43.44 2.49 -56.88
CA LYS A 362 -42.13 2.54 -57.57
C LYS A 362 -41.05 1.67 -56.91
N THR A 363 -40.92 1.75 -55.59
CA THR A 363 -39.91 0.98 -54.84
C THR A 363 -40.22 -0.51 -54.83
N SER A 364 -41.51 -0.89 -54.77
CA SER A 364 -41.92 -2.29 -54.84
C SER A 364 -41.71 -2.86 -56.24
N LEU A 365 -41.94 -2.09 -57.31
CA LEU A 365 -41.61 -2.51 -58.68
C LEU A 365 -40.13 -2.88 -58.83
N VAL A 366 -39.21 -2.05 -58.32
CA VAL A 366 -37.76 -2.35 -58.38
C VAL A 366 -37.41 -3.60 -57.57
N LYS A 367 -38.09 -3.84 -56.45
CA LYS A 367 -37.91 -5.06 -55.65
C LYS A 367 -38.35 -6.30 -56.43
N SER A 368 -39.51 -6.25 -57.10
CA SER A 368 -40.01 -7.34 -57.95
C SER A 368 -39.10 -7.58 -59.17
N ILE A 369 -38.51 -6.52 -59.75
CA ILE A 369 -37.50 -6.66 -60.81
C ILE A 369 -36.27 -7.40 -60.28
N ALA A 370 -35.76 -7.03 -59.10
CA ALA A 370 -34.59 -7.68 -58.51
C ALA A 370 -34.87 -9.17 -58.20
N GLU A 371 -36.06 -9.49 -57.67
CA GLU A 371 -36.51 -10.86 -57.45
C GLU A 371 -36.63 -11.64 -58.77
N GLY A 372 -37.23 -11.04 -59.81
CA GLY A 372 -37.36 -11.63 -61.14
C GLY A 372 -36.02 -11.87 -61.84
N MET A 373 -34.99 -11.09 -61.50
CA MET A 373 -33.62 -11.31 -61.96
C MET A 373 -32.83 -12.26 -61.06
N GLY A 374 -33.37 -12.71 -59.92
CA GLY A 374 -32.64 -13.50 -58.93
C GLY A 374 -31.43 -12.76 -58.32
N ARG A 375 -31.53 -11.44 -58.17
CA ARG A 375 -30.45 -10.58 -57.63
C ARG A 375 -30.82 -10.01 -56.27
N LYS A 376 -29.80 -9.77 -55.44
CA LYS A 376 -29.99 -9.11 -54.14
C LYS A 376 -30.44 -7.66 -54.33
N TYR A 377 -31.47 -7.27 -53.59
CA TYR A 377 -32.02 -5.92 -53.60
C TYR A 377 -31.46 -5.12 -52.42
N THR A 378 -30.86 -3.97 -52.72
CA THR A 378 -30.47 -2.95 -51.74
C THR A 378 -31.10 -1.62 -52.12
N LYS A 379 -31.64 -0.90 -51.14
CA LYS A 379 -32.23 0.43 -51.32
C LYS A 379 -31.30 1.48 -50.76
N ILE A 380 -31.01 2.50 -51.55
CA ILE A 380 -30.29 3.69 -51.11
C ILE A 380 -31.22 4.89 -51.25
N ALA A 381 -31.45 5.59 -50.14
CA ALA A 381 -32.31 6.78 -50.13
C ALA A 381 -31.46 8.03 -50.37
N LEU A 382 -31.72 8.72 -51.49
CA LEU A 382 -31.03 9.96 -51.87
C LEU A 382 -31.81 11.23 -51.45
N GLY A 383 -32.96 11.07 -50.80
CA GLY A 383 -33.76 12.21 -50.33
C GLY A 383 -33.03 12.98 -49.25
N GLY A 384 -32.75 14.26 -49.50
CA GLY A 384 -32.09 15.14 -48.53
C GLY A 384 -30.55 15.07 -48.52
N VAL A 385 -29.94 14.29 -49.43
CA VAL A 385 -28.48 14.28 -49.60
C VAL A 385 -28.02 15.63 -50.12
N ARG A 386 -27.05 16.25 -49.43
CA ARG A 386 -26.51 17.58 -49.76
C ARG A 386 -25.01 17.57 -50.01
N ASP A 387 -24.31 16.53 -49.59
CA ASP A 387 -22.86 16.41 -49.70
C ASP A 387 -22.46 15.25 -50.63
N GLU A 388 -21.44 15.48 -51.45
CA GLU A 388 -20.82 14.47 -52.30
C GLU A 388 -20.17 13.35 -51.47
N ALA A 389 -19.70 13.67 -50.26
CA ALA A 389 -19.07 12.72 -49.37
C ALA A 389 -20.03 11.59 -48.91
N GLU A 390 -21.34 11.83 -48.88
CA GLU A 390 -22.33 10.78 -48.58
C GLU A 390 -22.41 9.71 -49.67
N ILE A 391 -21.96 10.03 -50.89
CA ILE A 391 -21.97 9.14 -52.04
C ILE A 391 -20.59 8.51 -52.27
N ARG A 392 -19.51 9.30 -52.18
CA ARG A 392 -18.14 8.85 -52.52
C ARG A 392 -17.24 8.59 -51.32
N GLY A 393 -17.66 8.98 -50.12
CA GLY A 393 -16.84 8.91 -48.90
C GLY A 393 -15.76 10.00 -48.82
N HIS A 394 -15.13 10.09 -47.65
CA HIS A 394 -13.99 10.98 -47.43
C HIS A 394 -12.65 10.31 -47.76
N ARG A 395 -11.65 11.13 -48.14
CA ARG A 395 -10.29 10.65 -48.40
C ARG A 395 -9.61 10.27 -47.08
N LYS A 396 -8.87 9.15 -47.04
CA LYS A 396 -8.13 8.47 -45.94
C LYS A 396 -7.51 9.32 -44.78
N LEU A 397 -7.41 10.65 -44.89
CA LEU A 397 -6.70 11.54 -43.96
C LEU A 397 -7.56 12.14 -42.82
N THR A 398 -8.85 11.78 -42.70
CA THR A 398 -9.74 12.35 -41.67
C THR A 398 -9.97 11.35 -40.55
N LEU A 399 -9.77 11.78 -39.31
CA LEU A 399 -9.81 10.95 -38.09
C LEU A 399 -11.18 10.27 -37.83
N ASP A 400 -12.26 10.76 -38.44
CA ASP A 400 -13.62 10.21 -38.33
C ASP A 400 -14.05 9.51 -39.63
N GLN A 401 -13.53 8.31 -39.89
CA GLN A 401 -13.91 7.53 -41.07
C GLN A 401 -14.75 6.30 -40.72
N CYS A 402 -16.01 6.35 -41.14
CA CYS A 402 -16.82 5.16 -41.37
C CYS A 402 -16.83 4.84 -42.86
N PRO A 403 -16.85 3.54 -43.26
CA PRO A 403 -17.20 3.18 -44.62
C PRO A 403 -18.57 3.78 -44.98
N VAL A 404 -18.69 4.21 -46.23
CA VAL A 404 -19.86 4.89 -46.78
C VAL A 404 -21.09 3.96 -46.74
N LYS A 405 -22.31 4.50 -46.86
CA LYS A 405 -23.54 3.72 -47.09
C LYS A 405 -23.54 2.90 -48.39
N PHE A 406 -22.54 3.06 -49.26
CA PHE A 406 -22.45 2.51 -50.61
C PHE A 406 -21.51 1.30 -50.70
#